data_AF-A0A2V9H2Q4-F1
#
_entry.id   AF-A0A2V9H2Q4-F1
#
_cell.length_a   1.000
_cell.length_b   1.000
_cell.length_c   1.000
_cell.angle_alpha   90.00
_cell.angle_beta   90.00
_cell.angle_gamma   90.00
#
_symmetry.space_group_name_H-M   'P 1'
#
loop_
_entity.id
_entity.type
_entity.pdbx_description
1 polymer ?
#
loop_
_entity_poly.entity_id
_entity_poly.type
_entity_poly.pdbx_seq_one_letter_code
_entity_poly.pdbx_strand_id
1 'polypeptide(L)' 'MPRNQTREDRRLEEARIRKKHWKRWGPYLSERQWGTVREDYSPGGTAWEFFPHDHARSRAYRWGEDGIGGICDRHQ' A
#
# COMPACT_ATOMS: atom_id res chain seq x y z
N MET A 1 -0.58 36.45 5.46
CA MET A 1 -1.20 36.02 6.73
C MET A 1 -0.49 34.74 7.19
N PRO A 2 -0.13 34.58 8.47
CA PRO A 2 0.43 33.32 8.95
C PRO A 2 -0.62 32.20 8.83
N ARG A 3 -0.22 31.05 8.30
CA ARG A 3 -1.09 29.88 8.16
C ARG A 3 -1.29 29.27 9.55
N ASN A 4 -2.52 29.26 10.06
CA ASN A 4 -2.81 28.57 11.32
C ASN A 4 -2.50 27.07 11.19
N GLN A 5 -1.79 26.52 12.16
CA GLN A 5 -1.39 25.12 12.16
C GLN A 5 -2.63 24.24 12.30
N THR A 6 -2.88 23.39 11.30
CA THR A 6 -4.02 22.46 11.34
C THR A 6 -3.69 21.21 12.16
N ARG A 7 -4.71 20.40 12.46
CA ARG A 7 -4.50 19.08 13.10
C ARG A 7 -3.63 18.16 12.23
N GLU A 8 -3.69 18.29 10.91
CA GLU A 8 -2.84 17.54 10.00
C GLU A 8 -1.39 18.02 10.07
N ASP A 9 -1.15 19.35 10.08
CA ASP A 9 0.20 19.90 10.25
C ASP A 9 0.86 19.38 11.53
N ARG A 10 0.10 19.30 12.63
CA ARG A 10 0.59 18.71 13.89
C ARG A 10 0.89 17.22 13.74
N ARG A 11 0.04 16.45 13.05
CA ARG A 11 0.26 15.01 12.84
C ARG A 11 1.51 14.75 11.99
N LEU A 12 1.70 15.55 10.94
CA LEU A 12 2.89 15.51 10.08
C LEU A 12 4.15 15.88 10.85
N GLU A 13 4.09 16.90 11.71
CA GLU A 13 5.22 17.29 12.55
C GLU A 13 5.55 16.20 13.58
N GLU A 14 4.55 15.65 14.28
CA GLU A 14 4.74 14.54 15.23
C GLU A 14 5.34 13.28 14.55
N ALA A 15 5.01 13.05 13.27
CA ALA A 15 5.63 11.99 12.46
C ALA A 15 7.07 12.34 12.06
N ARG A 16 7.34 13.60 11.68
CA ARG A 16 8.66 14.10 11.27
C ARG A 16 9.67 13.99 12.40
N ILE A 17 9.30 14.41 13.61
CA ILE A 17 10.16 14.33 14.81
C ILE A 17 10.16 12.94 15.46
N ARG A 18 9.53 11.94 14.83
CA ARG A 18 9.41 10.55 15.33
C ARG A 18 8.77 10.43 16.73
N LYS A 19 7.97 11.41 17.15
CA LYS A 19 7.23 11.38 18.42
C LYS A 19 6.09 10.37 18.38
N LYS A 20 5.46 10.20 17.20
CA LYS A 20 4.41 9.21 16.96
C LYS A 20 4.54 8.62 15.55
N HIS A 21 4.29 7.32 15.42
CA HIS A 21 4.39 6.60 14.16
C HIS A 21 3.08 6.68 13.34
N TRP A 22 2.64 7.90 13.01
CA TRP A 22 1.40 8.12 12.25
C TRP A 22 1.41 7.51 10.85
N LYS A 23 2.60 7.31 10.28
CA LYS A 23 2.82 6.64 8.98
C LYS A 23 3.17 5.17 9.16
N ARG A 24 2.80 4.53 10.28
CA ARG A 24 3.04 3.10 10.46
C ARG A 24 2.07 2.30 9.62
N TRP A 25 0.78 2.61 9.75
CA TRP A 25 -0.31 2.00 9.00
C TRP A 25 -0.93 3.06 8.09
N GLY A 26 -1.18 2.72 6.84
CA GLY A 26 -1.75 3.67 5.88
C GLY A 26 -2.24 2.99 4.62
N PRO A 27 -2.94 3.73 3.73
CA PRO A 27 -3.42 3.26 2.44
C PRO A 27 -2.25 3.05 1.47
N TYR A 28 -1.34 2.13 1.77
CA TYR A 28 -0.29 1.73 0.86
C TYR A 28 -0.91 0.76 -0.15
N LEU A 29 -1.13 1.26 -1.38
CA LEU A 29 -1.90 0.52 -2.39
C LEU A 29 -1.28 -0.82 -2.75
N SER A 30 -2.15 -1.82 -2.82
CA SER A 30 -1.85 -3.18 -3.26
C SER A 30 -1.38 -3.30 -4.71
N GLU A 31 -1.51 -2.23 -5.50
CA GLU A 31 -0.97 -2.13 -6.86
C GLU A 31 0.56 -2.30 -6.90
N ARG A 32 1.27 -2.02 -5.79
CA ARG A 32 2.74 -2.22 -5.71
C ARG A 32 3.16 -3.68 -5.77
N GLN A 33 2.29 -4.61 -5.37
CA GLN A 33 2.54 -6.05 -5.41
C GLN A 33 2.31 -6.66 -6.81
N TRP A 34 1.70 -5.93 -7.74
CA TRP A 34 1.53 -6.42 -9.12
C TRP A 34 2.88 -6.63 -9.84
N GLY A 35 3.96 -5.97 -9.41
CA GLY A 35 5.29 -6.17 -10.01
C GLY A 35 6.07 -7.37 -9.46
N THR A 36 5.63 -7.96 -8.35
CA THR A 36 6.34 -9.02 -7.61
C THR A 36 5.71 -10.39 -7.76
N VAL A 37 4.64 -10.51 -8.57
CA VAL A 37 3.66 -11.63 -8.50
C VAL A 37 4.35 -12.99 -8.41
N ARG A 38 4.06 -13.64 -7.29
CA ARG A 38 4.39 -15.04 -7.01
C ARG A 38 3.16 -15.95 -7.13
N GLU A 39 2.09 -15.44 -7.73
CA GLU A 39 0.81 -16.11 -7.96
C GLU A 39 0.58 -16.43 -9.44
N ASP A 40 1.60 -16.98 -10.12
CA ASP A 40 1.40 -17.53 -11.46
C ASP A 40 0.74 -18.91 -11.36
N TYR A 41 -0.59 -18.90 -11.52
CA TYR A 41 -1.40 -20.10 -11.69
C TYR A 41 -1.81 -20.31 -13.17
N SER A 42 -1.21 -19.56 -14.09
CA SER A 42 -1.52 -19.70 -15.49
C SER A 42 -1.02 -21.07 -15.99
N PRO A 43 -1.78 -21.75 -16.86
CA PRO A 43 -1.35 -23.04 -17.42
C PRO A 43 -0.09 -22.94 -18.30
N GLY A 44 0.32 -21.72 -18.68
CA GLY A 44 1.37 -21.48 -19.68
C GLY A 44 2.48 -20.49 -19.26
N GLY A 45 2.55 -20.08 -17.99
CA GLY A 45 3.59 -19.14 -17.53
C GLY A 45 3.36 -17.68 -17.93
N THR A 46 2.13 -17.30 -18.29
CA THR A 46 1.74 -15.95 -18.74
C THR A 46 1.04 -15.19 -17.61
N ALA A 47 1.75 -15.00 -16.50
CA ALA A 47 1.22 -14.37 -15.30
C ALA A 47 0.51 -13.02 -15.54
N TRP A 48 1.01 -12.17 -16.44
CA TRP A 48 0.47 -10.80 -16.68
C TRP A 48 -0.75 -10.77 -17.59
N GLU A 49 -0.93 -11.79 -18.43
CA GLU A 49 -2.14 -11.95 -19.24
C GLU A 49 -3.26 -12.58 -18.41
N PHE A 50 -2.91 -13.50 -17.51
CA PHE A 50 -3.85 -14.14 -16.59
C PHE A 50 -4.29 -13.21 -15.45
N PHE A 51 -3.42 -12.29 -15.02
CA PHE A 51 -3.70 -11.32 -13.96
C PHE A 51 -3.28 -9.89 -14.37
N PRO A 52 -4.14 -9.16 -15.09
CA PRO A 52 -3.83 -7.81 -15.53
C PRO A 52 -3.78 -6.82 -14.36
N HIS A 53 -3.00 -5.74 -14.51
CA HIS A 53 -2.84 -4.70 -13.50
C HIS A 53 -4.18 -4.13 -13.00
N ASP A 54 -5.19 -4.06 -13.86
CA ASP A 54 -6.50 -3.53 -13.46
C ASP A 54 -7.16 -4.32 -12.32
N HIS A 55 -6.88 -5.63 -12.24
CA HIS A 55 -7.38 -6.50 -11.17
C HIS A 55 -6.57 -6.36 -9.86
N ALA A 56 -5.36 -5.78 -9.89
CA ALA A 56 -4.48 -5.62 -8.73
C ALA A 56 -5.10 -4.77 -7.61
N ARG A 57 -5.97 -3.82 -7.97
CA ARG A 57 -6.69 -2.95 -7.03
C ARG A 57 -7.86 -3.65 -6.31
N SER A 58 -8.29 -4.81 -6.81
CA SER A 58 -9.52 -5.48 -6.39
C SER A 58 -9.32 -6.94 -5.96
N ARG A 59 -8.08 -7.44 -5.94
CA ARG A 59 -7.73 -8.75 -5.39
C ARG A 59 -6.94 -8.62 -4.09
N ALA A 60 -7.21 -9.55 -3.18
CA ALA A 60 -6.30 -9.86 -2.08
C ALA A 60 -5.22 -10.82 -2.59
N TYR A 61 -3.96 -10.43 -2.47
CA TYR A 61 -2.83 -11.31 -2.79
C TYR A 61 -2.65 -12.33 -1.67
N ARG A 62 -2.38 -13.59 -2.02
CA ARG A 62 -2.27 -14.67 -1.03
C ARG A 62 -0.90 -14.72 -0.34
N TRP A 63 0.13 -14.18 -1.00
CA TRP A 63 1.53 -14.22 -0.57
C TRP A 63 2.19 -12.83 -0.49
N GLY A 64 1.37 -11.77 -0.53
CA GLY A 64 1.77 -10.39 -0.32
C GLY A 64 1.21 -9.85 0.98
N GLU A 65 1.89 -8.88 1.61
CA GLU A 65 1.38 -8.18 2.79
C GLU A 65 0.37 -7.10 2.36
N ASP A 66 -0.63 -7.46 1.56
CA ASP A 66 -1.69 -6.53 1.19
C ASP A 66 -2.70 -6.47 2.31
N GLY A 67 -2.64 -5.37 3.05
CA GLY A 67 -3.66 -5.02 4.00
C GLY A 67 -5.04 -5.06 3.35
N ILE A 68 -6.01 -5.72 3.99
CA ILE A 68 -7.40 -5.73 3.54
C ILE A 68 -7.88 -4.28 3.42
N GLY A 69 -8.22 -3.84 2.21
CA GLY A 69 -8.62 -2.45 1.92
C GLY A 69 -7.45 -1.46 1.75
N GLY A 70 -6.24 -1.94 1.48
CA GLY A 70 -5.05 -1.12 1.24
C GLY A 70 -4.36 -0.64 2.52
N ILE A 71 -4.75 -1.11 3.71
CA ILE A 71 -4.14 -0.70 4.98
C ILE A 71 -3.03 -1.67 5.39
N CYS A 72 -1.78 -1.43 4.98
CA CYS A 72 -0.63 -2.22 5.44
C CYS A 72 0.38 -1.38 6.23
N ASP A 73 1.43 -2.03 6.77
CA ASP A 73 2.53 -1.29 7.38
C ASP A 73 3.39 -0.62 6.28
N ARG A 74 4.07 0.47 6.62
CA ARG A 74 4.95 1.23 5.72
C ARG A 74 6.14 0.47 5.15
N HIS A 75 6.42 -0.74 5.62
CA HIS A 75 7.55 -1.56 5.18
C HIS A 75 7.17 -2.59 4.11
N GLN A 76 5.97 -2.50 3.52
CA GLN A 76 5.61 -3.27 2.32
C GLN A 76 6.59 -3.04 1.17
#